data_AF-A0A2V1BI92-F1
#
_entry.id   AF-A0A2V1BI92-F1
#
_cell.length_a   1.000
_cell.length_b   1.000
_cell.length_c   1.000
_cell.angle_alpha   90.00
_cell.angle_beta   90.00
_cell.angle_gamma   90.00
#
_symmetry.space_group_name_H-M   'P 1'
#
loop_
_entity.id
_entity.type
_entity.pdbx_description
1 polymer ?
#
loop_
_entity_poly.entity_id
_entity_poly.type
_entity_poly.pdbx_seq_one_letter_code
_entity_poly.pdbx_strand_id
1 'polypeptide(L)'
;MASTDSPLIPRDLPDNLKPVYRTLLEIKREMEANNIEPPVVIAIDDIAKDYDDLLARLELKEFHRLGLIKLRGFVSNLKPAKTRAGFGRGALDLLGLPLVPNAKGTRGFPKEDEDKHKLHDYEFDCSFIKEGEVKEKGRDLLYRLLKDALDAREEVILLCLSSLRDIAKFARKYPNLLRRALKKGKVVLQGGYSVVDGNLKASVVNKNLKIQGAANNNFDPTAAIEFHKFLQEKKIQSIVFDRDAALNLKRPLPRTMFTDMARTGEIGQYLDRVAERQESKFFLDATGHPENRFGYKAPTATDPGSEGHDWNRYKGRVKRWPKDKPRPATFEELRPYTDVIAYDALATLGVLRKRDIDKLKIIEPRSSEWPDTIHQVVGNGSEPNSLDGTGNGMCTALEALLRGSLLAVSQGLCSNPI
;
A
#
# COMPACT_ATOMS: atom_id res chain seq x y z
N MET A 1 -15.71 -11.72 -33.74
CA MET A 1 -14.68 -12.72 -33.39
C MET A 1 -14.74 -12.94 -31.89
N ALA A 2 -14.82 -14.18 -31.40
CA ALA A 2 -14.79 -14.44 -29.96
C ALA A 2 -13.43 -14.01 -29.40
N SER A 3 -13.41 -13.35 -28.24
CA SER A 3 -12.15 -12.97 -27.59
C SER A 3 -11.36 -14.23 -27.23
N THR A 4 -10.06 -14.24 -27.55
CA THR A 4 -9.11 -15.32 -27.23
C THR A 4 -8.54 -15.22 -25.82
N ASP A 5 -9.01 -14.24 -25.03
CA ASP A 5 -8.53 -14.04 -23.67
C ASP A 5 -8.98 -15.16 -22.73
N SER A 6 -8.13 -15.49 -21.75
CA SER A 6 -8.46 -16.44 -20.68
C SER A 6 -9.71 -15.98 -19.92
N PRO A 7 -10.61 -16.90 -19.52
CA PRO A 7 -11.80 -16.55 -18.72
C PRO A 7 -11.44 -15.98 -17.34
N LEU A 8 -10.16 -16.04 -16.94
CA LEU A 8 -9.66 -15.47 -15.70
C LEU A 8 -9.36 -13.96 -15.81
N ILE A 9 -9.35 -13.41 -17.02
CA ILE A 9 -9.18 -11.98 -17.27
C ILE A 9 -10.56 -11.32 -17.24
N PRO A 10 -10.78 -10.30 -16.40
CA PRO A 10 -12.06 -9.59 -16.36
C PRO A 10 -12.42 -9.04 -17.74
N ARG A 11 -13.66 -9.27 -18.20
CA ARG A 11 -14.09 -9.02 -19.59
C ARG A 11 -13.99 -7.53 -19.96
N ASP A 12 -14.44 -6.67 -19.06
CA ASP A 12 -14.49 -5.22 -19.23
C ASP A 12 -13.17 -4.51 -18.83
N LEU A 13 -12.09 -5.26 -18.61
CA LEU A 13 -10.78 -4.65 -18.38
C LEU A 13 -10.28 -4.02 -19.69
N PRO A 14 -9.83 -2.74 -19.70
CA PRO A 14 -9.27 -2.12 -20.89
C PRO A 14 -8.17 -2.95 -21.56
N ASP A 15 -8.18 -3.03 -22.89
CA ASP A 15 -7.27 -3.90 -23.65
C ASP A 15 -5.78 -3.58 -23.41
N ASN A 16 -5.45 -2.33 -23.10
CA ASN A 16 -4.09 -1.92 -22.74
C ASN A 16 -3.63 -2.45 -21.37
N LEU A 17 -4.55 -2.89 -20.50
CA LEU A 17 -4.28 -3.44 -19.17
C LEU A 17 -4.29 -4.98 -19.15
N LYS A 18 -4.98 -5.62 -20.10
CA LYS A 18 -5.01 -7.10 -20.22
C LYS A 18 -3.64 -7.78 -20.35
N PRO A 19 -2.60 -7.19 -20.98
CA PRO A 19 -1.27 -7.80 -21.03
C PRO A 19 -0.70 -8.12 -19.63
N VAL A 20 -1.01 -7.31 -18.60
CA VAL A 20 -0.60 -7.59 -17.21
C VAL A 20 -1.12 -8.95 -16.76
N TYR A 21 -2.43 -9.22 -16.96
CA TYR A 21 -3.03 -10.50 -16.59
C TYR A 21 -2.44 -11.67 -17.38
N ARG A 22 -2.16 -11.47 -18.68
CA ARG A 22 -1.53 -12.53 -19.49
C ARG A 22 -0.16 -12.90 -18.91
N THR A 23 0.65 -11.91 -18.54
CA THR A 23 1.95 -12.13 -17.87
C THR A 23 1.79 -12.81 -16.51
N LEU A 24 0.81 -12.41 -15.69
CA LEU A 24 0.55 -13.04 -14.39
C LEU A 24 0.10 -14.51 -14.53
N LEU A 25 -0.74 -14.82 -15.51
CA LEU A 25 -1.17 -16.19 -15.79
C LEU A 25 -0.02 -17.05 -16.35
N GLU A 26 0.88 -16.47 -17.12
CA GLU A 26 2.12 -17.12 -17.55
C GLU A 26 3.02 -17.44 -16.34
N ILE A 27 3.21 -16.48 -15.43
CA ILE A 27 3.95 -16.70 -14.17
C ILE A 27 3.33 -17.87 -13.37
N LYS A 28 2.00 -17.92 -13.24
CA LYS A 28 1.30 -19.01 -12.56
C LYS A 28 1.58 -20.37 -13.21
N ARG A 29 1.46 -20.46 -14.53
CA ARG A 29 1.76 -21.70 -15.29
C ARG A 29 3.20 -22.16 -15.09
N GLU A 30 4.14 -21.22 -15.08
CA GLU A 30 5.54 -21.54 -14.80
C GLU A 30 5.75 -22.04 -13.37
N MET A 31 5.07 -21.44 -12.39
CA MET A 31 5.11 -21.92 -11.00
C MET A 31 4.63 -23.37 -10.92
N GLU A 32 3.50 -23.68 -11.55
CA GLU A 32 2.96 -25.06 -11.62
C GLU A 32 3.93 -26.02 -12.31
N ALA A 33 4.46 -25.63 -13.48
CA ALA A 33 5.40 -26.45 -14.24
C ALA A 33 6.69 -26.76 -13.47
N ASN A 34 7.09 -25.88 -12.55
CA ASN A 34 8.28 -26.05 -11.71
C ASN A 34 7.96 -26.54 -10.28
N ASN A 35 6.71 -26.94 -9.99
CA ASN A 35 6.25 -27.34 -8.65
C ASN A 35 6.58 -26.30 -7.55
N ILE A 36 6.46 -25.02 -7.90
CA ILE A 36 6.73 -23.92 -6.99
C ILE A 36 5.43 -23.50 -6.30
N GLU A 37 5.34 -23.76 -5.01
CA GLU A 37 4.21 -23.33 -4.19
C GLU A 37 4.10 -21.80 -4.10
N PRO A 38 2.88 -21.23 -4.10
CA PRO A 38 2.69 -19.81 -3.82
C PRO A 38 3.05 -19.46 -2.38
N PRO A 39 3.73 -18.32 -2.12
CA PRO A 39 4.06 -17.88 -0.77
C PRO A 39 2.79 -17.50 0.01
N VAL A 40 2.83 -17.72 1.32
CA VAL A 40 1.82 -17.24 2.27
C VAL A 40 2.04 -15.75 2.53
N VAL A 41 0.99 -14.95 2.41
CA VAL A 41 1.01 -13.53 2.75
C VAL A 41 0.15 -13.27 3.98
N ILE A 42 0.75 -12.61 4.97
CA ILE A 42 0.08 -12.11 6.17
C ILE A 42 0.34 -10.61 6.24
N ALA A 43 -0.71 -9.80 6.34
CA ALA A 43 -0.60 -8.35 6.27
C ALA A 43 -0.98 -7.66 7.59
N ILE A 44 -0.35 -6.51 7.85
CA ILE A 44 -0.66 -5.61 8.95
C ILE A 44 -0.91 -4.22 8.37
N ASP A 45 -2.12 -3.69 8.54
CA ASP A 45 -2.60 -2.46 7.89
C ASP A 45 -3.30 -1.52 8.88
N ASP A 46 -3.55 -0.28 8.48
CA ASP A 46 -4.36 0.71 9.21
C ASP A 46 -5.60 1.13 8.41
N ILE A 47 -6.19 0.12 7.76
CA ILE A 47 -7.28 0.27 6.80
C ILE A 47 -8.33 1.31 7.18
N ALA A 48 -8.77 2.02 6.15
CA ALA A 48 -9.75 3.11 6.18
C ALA A 48 -9.21 4.46 6.69
N LYS A 49 -7.92 4.55 7.05
CA LYS A 49 -7.26 5.83 7.40
C LYS A 49 -7.27 6.80 6.20
N ASP A 50 -7.06 6.22 5.03
CA ASP A 50 -7.20 6.75 3.70
C ASP A 50 -7.66 5.62 2.76
N TYR A 51 -7.57 5.83 1.44
CA TYR A 51 -7.96 4.81 0.47
C TYR A 51 -6.87 3.73 0.25
N ASP A 52 -5.63 3.93 0.73
CA ASP A 52 -4.43 3.22 0.24
C ASP A 52 -4.37 1.75 0.66
N ASP A 53 -4.59 1.45 1.95
CA ASP A 53 -4.69 0.07 2.44
C ASP A 53 -5.80 -0.72 1.73
N LEU A 54 -6.91 -0.07 1.35
CA LEU A 54 -7.99 -0.75 0.64
C LEU A 54 -7.55 -1.08 -0.79
N LEU A 55 -6.77 -0.22 -1.46
CA LEU A 55 -6.13 -0.54 -2.73
C LEU A 55 -5.17 -1.73 -2.58
N ALA A 56 -4.36 -1.74 -1.53
CA ALA A 56 -3.47 -2.87 -1.22
C ALA A 56 -4.27 -4.18 -1.06
N ARG A 57 -5.43 -4.15 -0.39
CA ARG A 57 -6.29 -5.34 -0.29
C ARG A 57 -6.88 -5.78 -1.62
N LEU A 58 -7.26 -4.86 -2.51
CA LEU A 58 -7.73 -5.20 -3.87
C LEU A 58 -6.67 -5.97 -4.64
N GLU A 59 -5.43 -5.50 -4.59
CA GLU A 59 -4.30 -6.08 -5.28
C GLU A 59 -3.93 -7.46 -4.71
N LEU A 60 -3.83 -7.58 -3.38
CA LEU A 60 -3.57 -8.86 -2.70
C LEU A 60 -4.67 -9.89 -2.98
N LYS A 61 -5.94 -9.48 -2.98
CA LYS A 61 -7.05 -10.35 -3.37
C LYS A 61 -6.86 -10.86 -4.79
N GLU A 62 -6.38 -10.02 -5.70
CA GLU A 62 -6.22 -10.41 -7.09
C GLU A 62 -5.04 -11.34 -7.32
N PHE A 63 -3.90 -11.12 -6.66
CA PHE A 63 -2.81 -12.09 -6.63
C PHE A 63 -3.24 -13.42 -6.02
N HIS A 64 -4.07 -13.40 -4.98
CA HIS A 64 -4.61 -14.59 -4.37
C HIS A 64 -5.52 -15.37 -5.32
N ARG A 65 -6.45 -14.67 -5.97
CA ARG A 65 -7.37 -15.23 -6.97
C ARG A 65 -6.64 -15.91 -8.12
N LEU A 66 -5.57 -15.29 -8.60
CA LEU A 66 -4.73 -15.80 -9.68
C LEU A 66 -3.76 -16.93 -9.22
N GLY A 67 -3.79 -17.29 -7.93
CA GLY A 67 -2.95 -18.35 -7.37
C GLY A 67 -1.47 -18.00 -7.28
N LEU A 68 -1.13 -16.70 -7.31
CA LEU A 68 0.24 -16.22 -7.18
C LEU A 68 0.69 -16.14 -5.71
N ILE A 69 -0.26 -15.99 -4.79
CA ILE A 69 -0.04 -15.98 -3.34
C ILE A 69 -1.15 -16.73 -2.59
N LYS A 70 -0.88 -17.14 -1.35
CA LYS A 70 -1.88 -17.61 -0.37
C LYS A 70 -2.13 -16.50 0.65
N LEU A 71 -3.17 -15.70 0.45
CA LEU A 71 -3.53 -14.63 1.38
C LEU A 71 -4.18 -15.23 2.64
N ARG A 72 -3.51 -15.13 3.79
CA ARG A 72 -3.89 -15.85 5.01
C ARG A 72 -4.53 -15.03 6.10
N GLY A 73 -4.41 -13.72 6.05
CA GLY A 73 -5.11 -12.86 6.99
C GLY A 73 -4.48 -11.50 7.18
N PHE A 74 -5.22 -10.68 7.92
CA PHE A 74 -4.91 -9.29 8.16
C PHE A 74 -4.99 -8.96 9.65
N VAL A 75 -4.08 -8.10 10.11
CA VAL A 75 -4.18 -7.43 11.41
C VAL A 75 -4.35 -5.94 11.17
N SER A 76 -5.54 -5.42 11.45
CA SER A 76 -5.84 -4.00 11.30
C SER A 76 -5.54 -3.26 12.60
N ASN A 77 -4.51 -2.43 12.60
CA ASN A 77 -4.09 -1.61 13.74
C ASN A 77 -4.53 -0.15 13.55
N LEU A 78 -3.96 0.76 14.36
CA LEU A 78 -4.28 2.18 14.47
C LEU A 78 -5.66 2.47 15.09
N LYS A 79 -5.74 3.48 15.95
CA LYS A 79 -7.02 3.86 16.58
C LYS A 79 -8.02 4.35 15.51
N PRO A 80 -9.32 4.01 15.59
CA PRO A 80 -9.95 2.97 16.42
C PRO A 80 -9.80 1.57 15.79
N ALA A 81 -8.87 0.76 16.30
CA ALA A 81 -8.49 -0.53 15.68
C ALA A 81 -9.63 -1.55 15.58
N LYS A 82 -10.63 -1.47 16.48
CA LYS A 82 -11.80 -2.35 16.42
C LYS A 82 -12.66 -2.04 15.19
N THR A 83 -12.96 -0.76 14.96
CA THR A 83 -13.74 -0.30 13.80
C THR A 83 -13.00 -0.55 12.51
N ARG A 84 -11.68 -0.29 12.45
CA ARG A 84 -10.83 -0.66 11.29
C ARG A 84 -10.87 -2.14 10.99
N ALA A 85 -10.78 -2.98 12.02
CA ALA A 85 -10.90 -4.43 11.81
C ALA A 85 -12.30 -4.83 11.31
N GLY A 86 -13.36 -4.18 11.80
CA GLY A 86 -14.72 -4.35 11.28
C GLY A 86 -14.87 -3.91 9.82
N PHE A 87 -14.27 -2.77 9.45
CA PHE A 87 -14.20 -2.28 8.08
C PHE A 87 -13.48 -3.31 7.20
N GLY A 88 -12.32 -3.79 7.64
CA GLY A 88 -11.53 -4.78 6.93
C GLY A 88 -12.28 -6.10 6.71
N ARG A 89 -13.06 -6.57 7.69
CA ARG A 89 -13.93 -7.76 7.53
C ARG A 89 -15.02 -7.52 6.49
N GLY A 90 -15.71 -6.37 6.56
CA GLY A 90 -16.70 -5.96 5.58
C GLY A 90 -16.16 -5.90 4.15
N ALA A 91 -15.01 -5.26 3.98
CA ALA A 91 -14.33 -5.18 2.69
C ALA A 91 -13.96 -6.57 2.16
N LEU A 92 -13.39 -7.45 2.99
CA LEU A 92 -13.05 -8.82 2.56
C LEU A 92 -14.28 -9.64 2.15
N ASP A 93 -15.43 -9.45 2.80
CA ASP A 93 -16.67 -10.14 2.41
C ASP A 93 -17.16 -9.67 1.04
N LEU A 94 -17.16 -8.35 0.81
CA LEU A 94 -17.48 -7.77 -0.49
C LEU A 94 -16.48 -8.17 -1.59
N LEU A 95 -15.23 -8.46 -1.23
CA LEU A 95 -14.20 -8.95 -2.14
C LEU A 95 -14.26 -10.47 -2.39
N GLY A 96 -15.26 -11.17 -1.85
CA GLY A 96 -15.40 -12.61 -2.02
C GLY A 96 -14.39 -13.43 -1.22
N LEU A 97 -13.85 -12.88 -0.13
CA LEU A 97 -12.86 -13.51 0.75
C LEU A 97 -13.38 -13.75 2.18
N PRO A 98 -14.56 -14.39 2.38
CA PRO A 98 -15.14 -14.57 3.71
C PRO A 98 -14.26 -15.44 4.63
N LEU A 99 -13.41 -16.30 4.04
CA LEU A 99 -12.56 -17.22 4.78
C LEU A 99 -11.20 -16.63 5.21
N VAL A 100 -10.80 -15.49 4.64
CA VAL A 100 -9.55 -14.83 5.03
C VAL A 100 -9.78 -14.10 6.35
N PRO A 101 -9.17 -14.51 7.49
CA PRO A 101 -9.43 -13.88 8.78
C PRO A 101 -8.89 -12.45 8.85
N ASN A 102 -9.60 -11.61 9.60
CA ASN A 102 -9.18 -10.26 9.95
C ASN A 102 -9.24 -10.11 11.47
N ALA A 103 -8.19 -9.58 12.08
CA ALA A 103 -8.10 -9.42 13.53
C ALA A 103 -7.81 -7.97 13.93
N LYS A 104 -8.22 -7.62 15.15
CA LYS A 104 -7.98 -6.31 15.75
C LYS A 104 -6.54 -6.21 16.26
N GLY A 105 -5.77 -5.30 15.70
CA GLY A 105 -4.43 -4.94 16.15
C GLY A 105 -4.41 -4.00 17.36
N THR A 106 -3.26 -3.39 17.61
CA THR A 106 -3.10 -2.35 18.64
C THR A 106 -3.58 -0.98 18.12
N ARG A 107 -3.51 0.04 19.00
CA ARG A 107 -3.80 1.43 18.64
C ARG A 107 -2.78 2.07 17.69
N GLY A 108 -1.72 1.38 17.28
CA GLY A 108 -0.67 1.91 16.39
C GLY A 108 0.35 2.87 17.03
N PHE A 109 0.03 3.53 18.14
CA PHE A 109 0.93 4.51 18.77
C PHE A 109 1.02 4.38 20.32
N PRO A 110 2.01 5.02 20.98
CA PRO A 110 2.09 5.11 22.45
C PRO A 110 0.86 5.75 23.09
N LYS A 111 0.55 5.44 24.37
CA LYS A 111 -0.72 5.93 24.98
C LYS A 111 -0.72 7.45 25.16
N GLU A 112 0.43 8.00 25.46
CA GLU A 112 0.73 9.42 25.60
C GLU A 112 0.52 10.24 24.32
N ASP A 113 0.48 9.59 23.14
CA ASP A 113 0.26 10.25 21.85
C ASP A 113 -1.21 10.22 21.40
N GLU A 114 -2.12 9.79 22.28
CA GLU A 114 -3.53 9.57 21.94
C GLU A 114 -4.25 10.82 21.43
N ASP A 115 -3.92 12.00 21.97
CA ASP A 115 -4.51 13.28 21.56
C ASP A 115 -4.00 13.80 20.22
N LYS A 116 -2.88 13.25 19.71
CA LYS A 116 -2.30 13.64 18.42
C LYS A 116 -3.00 12.97 17.25
N HIS A 117 -3.66 11.84 17.50
CA HIS A 117 -4.37 11.10 16.46
C HIS A 117 -5.80 11.62 16.32
N LYS A 118 -6.10 12.26 15.18
CA LYS A 118 -7.43 12.74 14.83
C LYS A 118 -8.04 11.82 13.77
N LEU A 119 -9.27 11.40 14.03
CA LEU A 119 -10.08 10.68 13.06
C LEU A 119 -10.63 11.69 12.04
N HIS A 120 -10.55 11.37 10.75
CA HIS A 120 -11.27 12.15 9.75
C HIS A 120 -12.71 11.65 9.60
N ASP A 121 -13.59 12.56 9.22
CA ASP A 121 -15.02 12.32 9.00
C ASP A 121 -15.32 11.30 7.89
N TYR A 122 -14.40 11.12 6.94
CA TYR A 122 -14.55 10.21 5.82
C TYR A 122 -14.13 8.76 6.10
N GLU A 123 -13.39 8.48 7.18
CA GLU A 123 -12.70 7.18 7.37
C GLU A 123 -13.65 5.98 7.46
N PHE A 124 -14.88 6.18 7.93
CA PHE A 124 -15.84 5.10 8.14
C PHE A 124 -17.19 5.37 7.47
N ASP A 125 -17.22 6.19 6.42
CA ASP A 125 -18.42 6.56 5.67
C ASP A 125 -18.84 5.47 4.64
N CYS A 126 -19.22 4.30 5.17
CA CYS A 126 -19.72 3.16 4.41
C CYS A 126 -20.71 2.31 5.21
N SER A 127 -21.46 1.43 4.53
CA SER A 127 -22.48 0.58 5.16
C SER A 127 -22.00 -0.84 5.47
N PHE A 128 -20.86 -1.27 4.89
CA PHE A 128 -20.36 -2.64 5.01
C PHE A 128 -19.55 -2.94 6.29
N ILE A 129 -19.41 -2.02 7.25
CA ILE A 129 -18.57 -2.24 8.45
C ILE A 129 -19.16 -3.34 9.35
N LYS A 130 -18.35 -4.33 9.69
CA LYS A 130 -18.72 -5.49 10.53
C LYS A 130 -18.02 -5.51 11.88
N GLU A 131 -18.11 -4.42 12.65
CA GLU A 131 -17.35 -4.25 13.89
C GLU A 131 -17.62 -5.34 14.95
N GLY A 132 -18.85 -5.86 15.03
CA GLY A 132 -19.23 -6.90 15.98
C GLY A 132 -18.73 -8.31 15.64
N GLU A 133 -18.33 -8.55 14.39
CA GLU A 133 -17.92 -9.88 13.92
C GLU A 133 -16.44 -10.18 14.21
N VAL A 134 -15.60 -9.16 14.36
CA VAL A 134 -14.16 -9.34 14.62
C VAL A 134 -13.86 -9.44 16.11
N LYS A 135 -13.60 -10.67 16.57
CA LYS A 135 -13.32 -10.98 17.99
C LYS A 135 -11.85 -11.29 18.27
N GLU A 136 -11.12 -11.79 17.26
CA GLU A 136 -9.74 -12.25 17.43
C GLU A 136 -8.77 -11.06 17.60
N LYS A 137 -7.77 -11.22 18.48
CA LYS A 137 -6.70 -10.25 18.68
C LYS A 137 -5.59 -10.49 17.66
N GLY A 138 -5.03 -9.42 17.11
CA GLY A 138 -4.01 -9.46 16.06
C GLY A 138 -2.81 -10.34 16.40
N ARG A 139 -2.32 -10.26 17.64
CA ARG A 139 -1.22 -11.12 18.12
C ARG A 139 -1.55 -12.61 18.08
N ASP A 140 -2.79 -12.97 18.43
CA ASP A 140 -3.22 -14.36 18.52
C ASP A 140 -3.42 -14.92 17.10
N LEU A 141 -3.97 -14.12 16.18
CA LEU A 141 -4.01 -14.42 14.74
C LEU A 141 -2.60 -14.63 14.16
N LEU A 142 -1.68 -13.68 14.38
CA LEU A 142 -0.29 -13.78 13.91
C LEU A 142 0.39 -15.05 14.41
N TYR A 143 0.19 -15.41 15.68
CA TYR A 143 0.78 -16.61 16.25
C TYR A 143 0.30 -17.86 15.51
N ARG A 144 -1.02 -17.99 15.35
CA ARG A 144 -1.65 -19.13 14.67
C ARG A 144 -1.18 -19.22 13.22
N LEU A 145 -1.32 -18.16 12.43
CA LEU A 145 -0.95 -18.17 11.01
C LEU A 145 0.54 -18.46 10.76
N LEU A 146 1.44 -17.88 11.57
CA LEU A 146 2.89 -18.13 11.45
C LEU A 146 3.26 -19.54 11.92
N LYS A 147 2.59 -20.07 12.94
CA LYS A 147 2.80 -21.45 13.40
C LYS A 147 2.34 -22.44 12.34
N ASP A 148 1.15 -22.26 11.80
CA ASP A 148 0.57 -23.10 10.75
C ASP A 148 1.47 -23.11 9.50
N ALA A 149 1.93 -21.93 9.05
CA ALA A 149 2.84 -21.83 7.91
C ALA A 149 4.20 -22.47 8.17
N LEU A 150 4.75 -22.33 9.39
CA LEU A 150 6.00 -22.98 9.78
C LEU A 150 5.87 -24.50 9.78
N ASP A 151 4.76 -25.04 10.28
CA ASP A 151 4.50 -26.48 10.33
C ASP A 151 4.30 -27.06 8.93
N ALA A 152 3.60 -26.33 8.06
CA ALA A 152 3.44 -26.65 6.64
C ALA A 152 4.70 -26.38 5.80
N ARG A 153 5.77 -25.82 6.40
CA ARG A 153 7.05 -25.47 5.75
C ARG A 153 6.91 -24.48 4.58
N GLU A 154 5.90 -23.63 4.64
CA GLU A 154 5.59 -22.65 3.60
C GLU A 154 6.54 -21.45 3.66
N GLU A 155 6.75 -20.83 2.50
CA GLU A 155 7.40 -19.52 2.40
C GLU A 155 6.42 -18.45 2.93
N VAL A 156 6.86 -17.62 3.88
CA VAL A 156 6.04 -16.57 4.49
C VAL A 156 6.55 -15.20 4.10
N ILE A 157 5.65 -14.38 3.58
CA ILE A 157 5.85 -12.95 3.37
C ILE A 157 5.01 -12.21 4.39
N LEU A 158 5.67 -11.44 5.25
CA LEU A 158 5.01 -10.53 6.16
C LEU A 158 4.97 -9.14 5.54
N LEU A 159 3.76 -8.62 5.31
CA LEU A 159 3.53 -7.32 4.70
C LEU A 159 3.12 -6.31 5.77
N CYS A 160 3.93 -5.27 5.97
CA CYS A 160 3.70 -4.23 6.97
C CYS A 160 3.41 -2.90 6.28
N LEU A 161 2.14 -2.50 6.26
CA LEU A 161 1.64 -1.29 5.58
C LEU A 161 1.29 -0.17 6.55
N SER A 162 1.49 -0.40 7.85
CA SER A 162 1.05 0.50 8.91
C SER A 162 2.08 0.55 10.04
N SER A 163 1.71 1.12 11.19
CA SER A 163 2.55 1.11 12.39
C SER A 163 3.15 -0.27 12.70
N LEU A 164 4.45 -0.29 13.00
CA LEU A 164 5.19 -1.50 13.35
C LEU A 164 4.96 -1.98 14.80
N ARG A 165 4.05 -1.35 15.55
CA ARG A 165 3.79 -1.66 16.97
C ARG A 165 3.33 -3.08 17.21
N ASP A 166 2.42 -3.60 16.38
CA ASP A 166 1.91 -4.97 16.52
C ASP A 166 3.01 -6.01 16.28
N ILE A 167 3.80 -5.84 15.20
CA ILE A 167 4.86 -6.79 14.87
C ILE A 167 6.07 -6.68 15.82
N ALA A 168 6.43 -5.48 16.28
CA ALA A 168 7.49 -5.31 17.28
C ALA A 168 7.13 -6.02 18.60
N LYS A 169 5.88 -5.86 19.06
CA LYS A 169 5.39 -6.60 20.25
C LYS A 169 5.36 -8.10 20.02
N PHE A 170 5.00 -8.54 18.82
CA PHE A 170 5.02 -9.95 18.47
C PHE A 170 6.46 -10.50 18.47
N ALA A 171 7.40 -9.81 17.83
CA ALA A 171 8.81 -10.17 17.76
C ALA A 171 9.45 -10.26 19.16
N ARG A 172 9.08 -9.35 20.07
CA ARG A 172 9.53 -9.39 21.47
C ARG A 172 9.02 -10.62 22.22
N LYS A 173 7.76 -10.99 21.99
CA LYS A 173 7.12 -12.11 22.70
C LYS A 173 7.46 -13.48 22.12
N TYR A 174 7.57 -13.58 20.80
CA TYR A 174 7.76 -14.83 20.06
C TYR A 174 8.91 -14.75 19.03
N PRO A 175 10.12 -14.32 19.44
CA PRO A 175 11.22 -14.05 18.50
C PRO A 175 11.63 -15.28 17.68
N ASN A 176 11.61 -16.46 18.31
CA ASN A 176 11.99 -17.71 17.66
C ASN A 176 10.97 -18.17 16.62
N LEU A 177 9.67 -17.99 16.89
CA LEU A 177 8.62 -18.33 15.93
C LEU A 177 8.74 -17.44 14.69
N LEU A 178 8.80 -16.12 14.90
CA LEU A 178 8.89 -15.16 13.80
C LEU A 178 10.12 -15.39 12.93
N ARG A 179 11.31 -15.55 13.54
CA ARG A 179 12.56 -15.84 12.82
C ARG A 179 12.47 -17.13 12.01
N ARG A 180 11.89 -18.20 12.58
CA ARG A 180 11.81 -19.50 11.90
C ARG A 180 10.81 -19.46 10.75
N ALA A 181 9.65 -18.83 10.95
CA ALA A 181 8.63 -18.69 9.91
C ALA A 181 9.16 -17.87 8.72
N LEU A 182 9.94 -16.82 8.97
CA LEU A 182 10.52 -15.97 7.93
C LEU A 182 11.84 -16.48 7.34
N LYS A 183 12.32 -17.68 7.74
CA LYS A 183 13.63 -18.20 7.29
C LYS A 183 13.75 -18.31 5.76
N LYS A 184 12.66 -18.64 5.07
CA LYS A 184 12.60 -18.81 3.61
C LYS A 184 11.94 -17.64 2.89
N GLY A 185 11.38 -16.68 3.63
CA GLY A 185 10.60 -15.61 3.06
C GLY A 185 11.20 -14.24 3.39
N LYS A 186 10.35 -13.23 3.47
CA LYS A 186 10.79 -11.83 3.59
C LYS A 186 9.77 -10.97 4.31
N VAL A 187 10.21 -9.78 4.69
CA VAL A 187 9.33 -8.70 5.15
C VAL A 187 9.25 -7.64 4.06
N VAL A 188 8.03 -7.24 3.72
CA VAL A 188 7.75 -6.15 2.78
C VAL A 188 7.16 -5.01 3.59
N LEU A 189 7.68 -3.79 3.42
CA LEU A 189 7.22 -2.63 4.17
C LEU A 189 6.79 -1.51 3.21
N GLN A 190 5.67 -0.86 3.52
CA GLN A 190 5.51 0.55 3.17
C GLN A 190 6.07 1.34 4.35
N GLY A 191 7.13 2.13 4.10
CA GLY A 191 7.77 2.86 5.19
C GLY A 191 9.10 3.49 4.78
N GLY A 192 10.11 3.37 5.62
CA GLY A 192 11.44 3.85 5.25
C GLY A 192 12.51 3.38 6.21
N TYR A 193 13.63 2.94 5.65
CA TYR A 193 14.88 2.77 6.35
C TYR A 193 16.04 3.09 5.41
N SER A 194 17.19 3.41 5.98
CA SER A 194 18.45 3.48 5.25
C SER A 194 19.35 2.32 5.61
N VAL A 195 20.23 1.94 4.69
CA VAL A 195 21.28 0.93 4.93
C VAL A 195 22.62 1.66 4.97
N VAL A 196 23.14 1.90 6.19
CA VAL A 196 24.40 2.63 6.40
C VAL A 196 25.42 1.67 7.01
N ASP A 197 26.52 1.42 6.31
CA ASP A 197 27.58 0.48 6.73
C ASP A 197 27.03 -0.93 7.06
N GLY A 198 26.06 -1.39 6.26
CA GLY A 198 25.37 -2.67 6.48
C GLY A 198 24.38 -2.68 7.65
N ASN A 199 24.16 -1.56 8.33
CA ASN A 199 23.21 -1.43 9.42
C ASN A 199 21.89 -0.81 8.97
N LEU A 200 20.78 -1.42 9.38
CA LEU A 200 19.45 -0.88 9.16
C LEU A 200 19.19 0.27 10.13
N LYS A 201 18.84 1.43 9.58
CA LYS A 201 18.40 2.59 10.36
C LYS A 201 16.97 2.95 9.96
N ALA A 202 16.03 2.74 10.89
CA ALA A 202 14.65 3.14 10.70
C ALA A 202 14.56 4.65 10.40
N SER A 203 13.82 5.03 9.36
CA SER A 203 13.56 6.44 9.04
C SER A 203 12.51 6.99 9.99
N VAL A 204 12.98 7.61 11.09
CA VAL A 204 12.17 8.27 12.12
C VAL A 204 12.47 9.76 12.14
N VAL A 205 11.48 10.59 12.50
CA VAL A 205 11.67 12.04 12.59
C VAL A 205 12.81 12.37 13.55
N ASN A 206 13.79 13.14 13.07
CA ASN A 206 14.81 13.76 13.90
C ASN A 206 14.71 15.28 13.75
N LYS A 207 14.12 15.95 14.75
CA LYS A 207 13.91 17.40 14.74
C LYS A 207 15.21 18.19 14.69
N ASN A 208 16.27 17.68 15.33
CA ASN A 208 17.58 18.35 15.37
C ASN A 208 18.26 18.34 14.00
N LEU A 209 18.02 17.28 13.21
CA LEU A 209 18.60 17.11 11.87
C LEU A 209 17.65 17.50 10.73
N LYS A 210 16.44 17.99 11.05
CA LYS A 210 15.37 18.29 10.07
C LYS A 210 15.03 17.10 9.14
N ILE A 211 15.23 15.88 9.62
CA ILE A 211 14.93 14.66 8.85
C ILE A 211 13.45 14.34 8.99
N GLN A 212 12.75 14.27 7.86
CA GLN A 212 11.38 13.76 7.80
C GLN A 212 11.43 12.22 7.86
N GLY A 213 10.84 11.63 8.89
CA GLY A 213 10.70 10.17 9.00
C GLY A 213 9.54 9.64 8.16
N ALA A 214 9.54 8.33 7.92
CA ALA A 214 8.41 7.66 7.27
C ALA A 214 7.17 7.65 8.18
N ALA A 215 5.98 7.90 7.63
CA ALA A 215 4.74 8.04 8.40
C ALA A 215 4.48 6.83 9.32
N ASN A 216 4.58 5.61 8.77
CA ASN A 216 4.37 4.37 9.50
C ASN A 216 5.36 4.14 10.66
N ASN A 217 6.61 4.56 10.48
CA ASN A 217 7.59 4.52 11.57
C ASN A 217 7.29 5.57 12.65
N ASN A 218 6.75 6.72 12.26
CA ASN A 218 6.49 7.83 13.18
C ASN A 218 5.29 7.60 14.09
N PHE A 219 4.38 6.68 13.77
CA PHE A 219 3.30 6.30 14.69
C PHE A 219 3.84 5.72 16.00
N ASP A 220 4.90 4.90 15.92
CA ASP A 220 5.60 4.36 17.10
C ASP A 220 7.10 4.20 16.79
N PRO A 221 7.89 5.28 16.94
CA PRO A 221 9.31 5.28 16.58
C PRO A 221 10.10 4.21 17.34
N THR A 222 9.74 3.95 18.60
CA THR A 222 10.38 2.91 19.42
C THR A 222 10.12 1.54 18.84
N ALA A 223 8.87 1.19 18.53
CA ALA A 223 8.55 -0.07 17.89
C ALA A 223 9.20 -0.22 16.51
N ALA A 224 9.26 0.87 15.73
CA ALA A 224 9.93 0.86 14.44
C ALA A 224 11.42 0.53 14.59
N ILE A 225 12.14 1.22 15.47
CA ILE A 225 13.57 0.96 15.73
C ILE A 225 13.80 -0.48 16.19
N GLU A 226 12.99 -0.96 17.15
CA GLU A 226 13.09 -2.33 17.66
C GLU A 226 12.89 -3.38 16.57
N PHE A 227 11.89 -3.20 15.71
CA PHE A 227 11.61 -4.16 14.65
C PHE A 227 12.68 -4.17 13.55
N HIS A 228 13.16 -3.01 13.12
CA HIS A 228 14.27 -2.94 12.16
C HIS A 228 15.56 -3.58 12.72
N LYS A 229 15.85 -3.34 14.01
CA LYS A 229 16.95 -4.01 14.70
C LYS A 229 16.76 -5.53 14.72
N PHE A 230 15.54 -6.01 14.96
CA PHE A 230 15.24 -7.45 14.89
C PHE A 230 15.50 -8.03 13.49
N LEU A 231 15.07 -7.34 12.41
CA LEU A 231 15.32 -7.79 11.04
C LEU A 231 16.83 -7.95 10.76
N GLN A 232 17.61 -6.95 11.16
CA GLN A 232 19.06 -6.95 10.99
C GLN A 232 19.73 -8.08 11.79
N GLU A 233 19.46 -8.16 13.09
CA GLU A 233 20.07 -9.17 13.98
C GLU A 233 19.73 -10.60 13.56
N LYS A 234 18.53 -10.81 13.02
CA LYS A 234 18.07 -12.14 12.58
C LYS A 234 18.35 -12.41 11.11
N LYS A 235 18.99 -11.47 10.38
CA LYS A 235 19.30 -11.56 8.95
C LYS A 235 18.06 -11.92 8.12
N ILE A 236 16.93 -11.32 8.45
CA ILE A 236 15.67 -11.53 7.73
C ILE A 236 15.65 -10.62 6.52
N GLN A 237 15.41 -11.20 5.34
CA GLN A 237 15.30 -10.43 4.11
C GLN A 237 14.18 -9.41 4.22
N SER A 238 14.44 -8.18 3.78
CA SER A 238 13.42 -7.14 3.71
C SER A 238 13.52 -6.28 2.46
N ILE A 239 12.37 -5.80 2.02
CA ILE A 239 12.24 -4.76 1.01
C ILE A 239 11.32 -3.69 1.54
N VAL A 240 11.75 -2.44 1.47
CA VAL A 240 10.92 -1.28 1.81
C VAL A 240 10.62 -0.47 0.56
N PHE A 241 9.36 -0.09 0.42
CA PHE A 241 8.90 0.89 -0.53
C PHE A 241 8.68 2.19 0.23
N ASP A 242 9.48 3.19 -0.10
CA ASP A 242 9.35 4.50 0.52
C ASP A 242 8.37 5.39 -0.25
N ARG A 243 8.15 6.59 0.30
CA ARG A 243 7.24 7.57 -0.28
C ARG A 243 7.64 7.96 -1.71
N ASP A 244 8.94 7.99 -2.01
CA ASP A 244 9.47 8.47 -3.27
C ASP A 244 9.18 7.45 -4.38
N ALA A 245 9.02 6.16 -4.04
CA ALA A 245 8.54 5.16 -5.00
C ALA A 245 7.17 5.53 -5.59
N ALA A 246 6.23 5.97 -4.76
CA ALA A 246 4.90 6.36 -5.25
C ALA A 246 4.89 7.77 -5.87
N LEU A 247 5.66 8.71 -5.32
CA LEU A 247 5.71 10.08 -5.84
C LEU A 247 6.43 10.18 -7.20
N ASN A 248 7.39 9.29 -7.45
CA ASN A 248 8.19 9.30 -8.68
C ASN A 248 7.70 8.30 -9.74
N LEU A 249 6.44 7.84 -9.62
CA LEU A 249 5.79 7.09 -10.70
C LEU A 249 5.94 7.84 -12.03
N LYS A 250 6.48 7.15 -13.03
CA LYS A 250 6.66 7.68 -14.39
C LYS A 250 5.33 8.17 -14.97
N ARG A 251 4.23 7.50 -14.63
CA ARG A 251 2.86 7.88 -14.98
C ARG A 251 1.97 7.76 -13.75
N PRO A 252 1.47 8.86 -13.17
CA PRO A 252 0.57 8.75 -12.03
C PRO A 252 -0.73 8.02 -12.39
N LEU A 253 -1.35 7.35 -11.42
CA LEU A 253 -2.66 6.73 -11.59
C LEU A 253 -3.72 7.82 -11.72
N PRO A 254 -4.62 7.76 -12.72
CA PRO A 254 -5.58 8.83 -12.93
C PRO A 254 -6.76 8.72 -11.95
N ARG A 255 -7.23 9.85 -11.40
CA ARG A 255 -8.46 9.90 -10.56
C ARG A 255 -9.69 9.32 -11.25
N THR A 256 -9.77 9.36 -12.57
CA THR A 256 -10.86 8.75 -13.35
C THR A 256 -10.95 7.24 -13.15
N MET A 257 -9.86 6.57 -12.74
CA MET A 257 -9.88 5.17 -12.32
C MET A 257 -10.89 4.91 -11.20
N PHE A 258 -10.95 5.78 -10.19
CA PHE A 258 -11.92 5.62 -9.10
C PHE A 258 -13.36 5.79 -9.58
N THR A 259 -13.61 6.71 -10.51
CA THR A 259 -14.94 6.91 -11.09
C THR A 259 -15.41 5.68 -11.86
N ASP A 260 -14.50 5.02 -12.58
CA ASP A 260 -14.82 3.77 -13.26
C ASP A 260 -15.06 2.63 -12.26
N MET A 261 -14.22 2.53 -11.22
CA MET A 261 -14.37 1.54 -10.15
C MET A 261 -15.67 1.74 -9.35
N ALA A 262 -16.16 2.97 -9.18
CA ALA A 262 -17.42 3.25 -8.50
C ALA A 262 -18.64 2.55 -9.13
N ARG A 263 -18.55 2.14 -10.39
CA ARG A 263 -19.60 1.40 -11.09
C ARG A 263 -19.63 -0.10 -10.74
N THR A 264 -18.63 -0.60 -10.04
CA THR A 264 -18.46 -2.05 -9.75
C THR A 264 -19.06 -2.50 -8.43
N GLY A 265 -19.45 -1.56 -7.55
CA GLY A 265 -20.08 -1.87 -6.26
C GLY A 265 -19.63 -0.95 -5.12
N GLU A 266 -20.00 -1.31 -3.91
CA GLU A 266 -19.87 -0.46 -2.72
C GLU A 266 -18.41 -0.08 -2.40
N ILE A 267 -17.45 -0.99 -2.60
CA ILE A 267 -16.02 -0.69 -2.42
C ILE A 267 -15.54 0.39 -3.39
N GLY A 268 -15.89 0.26 -4.68
CA GLY A 268 -15.51 1.26 -5.67
C GLY A 268 -16.13 2.63 -5.36
N GLN A 269 -17.39 2.64 -4.92
CA GLN A 269 -18.07 3.88 -4.52
C GLN A 269 -17.42 4.52 -3.30
N TYR A 270 -17.01 3.72 -2.32
CA TYR A 270 -16.27 4.20 -1.15
C TYR A 270 -14.93 4.82 -1.54
N LEU A 271 -14.14 4.13 -2.38
CA LEU A 271 -12.84 4.63 -2.86
C LEU A 271 -12.96 5.98 -3.57
N ASP A 272 -13.96 6.11 -4.44
CA ASP A 272 -14.25 7.36 -5.16
C ASP A 272 -14.57 8.52 -4.21
N ARG A 273 -15.47 8.30 -3.23
CA ARG A 273 -15.84 9.31 -2.23
C ARG A 273 -14.66 9.71 -1.33
N VAL A 274 -13.89 8.75 -0.82
CA VAL A 274 -12.76 9.03 0.07
C VAL A 274 -11.67 9.80 -0.67
N ALA A 275 -11.32 9.38 -1.89
CA ALA A 275 -10.35 10.09 -2.69
C ALA A 275 -10.78 11.53 -2.98
N GLU A 276 -12.07 11.76 -3.28
CA GLU A 276 -12.62 13.10 -3.48
C GLU A 276 -12.50 13.96 -2.21
N ARG A 277 -12.92 13.45 -1.04
CA ARG A 277 -12.84 14.20 0.21
C ARG A 277 -11.41 14.52 0.62
N GLN A 278 -10.49 13.58 0.46
CA GLN A 278 -9.08 13.78 0.80
C GLN A 278 -8.42 14.82 -0.08
N GLU A 279 -8.60 14.71 -1.40
CA GLU A 279 -7.99 15.64 -2.35
C GLU A 279 -8.64 17.03 -2.28
N SER A 280 -9.96 17.11 -2.07
CA SER A 280 -10.65 18.39 -1.84
C SER A 280 -10.12 19.08 -0.58
N LYS A 281 -10.00 18.35 0.54
CA LYS A 281 -9.42 18.89 1.76
C LYS A 281 -7.98 19.36 1.56
N PHE A 282 -7.15 18.54 0.92
CA PHE A 282 -5.75 18.88 0.65
C PHE A 282 -5.64 20.11 -0.26
N PHE A 283 -6.52 20.24 -1.26
CA PHE A 283 -6.63 21.41 -2.12
C PHE A 283 -7.02 22.65 -1.31
N LEU A 284 -8.07 22.58 -0.48
CA LEU A 284 -8.51 23.72 0.33
C LEU A 284 -7.45 24.18 1.34
N ASP A 285 -6.76 23.23 1.98
CA ASP A 285 -5.66 23.49 2.89
C ASP A 285 -4.47 24.14 2.15
N ALA A 286 -4.14 23.69 0.93
CA ALA A 286 -3.06 24.23 0.11
C ALA A 286 -3.41 25.55 -0.59
N THR A 287 -4.70 25.82 -0.83
CA THR A 287 -5.14 27.01 -1.55
C THR A 287 -5.51 28.18 -0.65
N GLY A 288 -5.61 27.93 0.66
CA GLY A 288 -5.86 28.98 1.64
C GLY A 288 -7.24 29.61 1.47
N HIS A 289 -8.29 28.78 1.44
CA HIS A 289 -9.68 29.25 1.51
C HIS A 289 -9.76 30.36 2.60
N PRO A 290 -10.48 31.48 2.36
CA PRO A 290 -10.38 32.71 3.18
C PRO A 290 -10.47 32.52 4.69
N GLU A 291 -11.08 31.42 5.11
CA GLU A 291 -11.40 31.01 6.48
C GLU A 291 -10.21 30.34 7.22
N ASN A 292 -9.20 29.85 6.48
CA ASN A 292 -8.03 29.13 7.01
C ASN A 292 -6.69 29.86 6.74
N ARG A 293 -6.71 31.20 6.61
CA ARG A 293 -5.53 32.05 6.34
C ARG A 293 -4.52 32.15 7.51
N PHE A 294 -4.08 31.04 8.08
CA PHE A 294 -2.88 31.04 8.93
C PHE A 294 -1.63 30.74 8.09
N GLY A 295 -1.22 31.70 7.27
CA GLY A 295 0.08 31.64 6.56
C GLY A 295 0.10 32.15 5.11
N TYR A 296 -1.06 32.36 4.49
CA TYR A 296 -1.11 32.93 3.14
C TYR A 296 -0.65 34.40 3.16
N LYS A 297 0.58 34.66 2.70
CA LYS A 297 0.96 36.01 2.25
C LYS A 297 0.27 36.23 0.91
N ALA A 298 -0.71 37.12 0.88
CA ALA A 298 -1.27 37.59 -0.39
C ALA A 298 -0.11 38.07 -1.29
N PRO A 299 -0.21 37.86 -2.62
CA PRO A 299 0.74 38.43 -3.56
C PRO A 299 0.90 39.92 -3.24
N THR A 300 2.10 40.31 -2.87
CA THR A 300 2.38 41.73 -2.60
C THR A 300 2.52 42.45 -3.94
N ALA A 301 2.26 43.77 -3.97
CA ALA A 301 2.49 44.57 -5.17
C ALA A 301 3.92 44.45 -5.72
N THR A 302 4.87 44.06 -4.87
CA THR A 302 6.29 43.85 -5.19
C THR A 302 6.64 42.44 -5.66
N ASP A 303 5.74 41.46 -5.49
CA ASP A 303 5.93 40.09 -5.95
C ASP A 303 4.61 39.46 -6.42
N PRO A 304 4.01 40.01 -7.50
CA PRO A 304 2.75 39.52 -8.06
C PRO A 304 2.88 38.11 -8.69
N GLY A 305 4.11 37.61 -8.85
CA GLY A 305 4.42 36.32 -9.46
C GLY A 305 4.79 35.21 -8.47
N SER A 306 4.86 35.50 -7.16
CA SER A 306 5.06 34.45 -6.17
C SER A 306 3.88 33.48 -6.17
N GLU A 307 4.04 32.36 -6.91
CA GLU A 307 3.24 31.16 -6.71
C GLU A 307 3.40 30.81 -5.23
N GLY A 308 2.43 31.21 -4.39
CA GLY A 308 2.50 31.03 -2.94
C GLY A 308 2.98 29.62 -2.60
N HIS A 309 3.85 29.49 -1.59
CA HIS A 309 4.60 28.27 -1.26
C HIS A 309 3.74 26.99 -1.26
N ASP A 310 2.44 27.10 -1.01
CA ASP A 310 1.50 25.98 -0.98
C ASP A 310 1.01 25.48 -2.35
N TRP A 311 0.94 26.31 -3.40
CA TRP A 311 0.60 25.80 -4.74
C TRP A 311 1.71 24.94 -5.31
N ASN A 312 2.97 25.33 -5.12
CA ASN A 312 4.12 24.51 -5.52
C ASN A 312 4.11 23.12 -4.87
N ARG A 313 3.62 23.02 -3.63
CA ARG A 313 3.41 21.75 -2.93
C ARG A 313 2.31 20.90 -3.58
N TYR A 314 1.24 21.53 -4.05
CA TYR A 314 0.13 20.83 -4.72
C TYR A 314 0.46 20.47 -6.18
N LYS A 315 1.22 21.29 -6.90
CA LYS A 315 1.64 21.11 -8.30
C LYS A 315 2.31 19.75 -8.53
N GLY A 316 3.05 19.24 -7.54
CA GLY A 316 3.64 17.90 -7.59
C GLY A 316 2.64 16.73 -7.62
N ARG A 317 1.38 16.96 -7.20
CA ARG A 317 0.29 15.97 -7.17
C ARG A 317 -0.68 16.06 -8.35
N VAL A 318 -0.50 17.05 -9.23
CA VAL A 318 -1.34 17.26 -10.41
C VAL A 318 -0.47 17.36 -11.65
N LYS A 319 0.33 16.32 -11.90
CA LYS A 319 1.28 16.31 -13.03
C LYS A 319 0.57 16.41 -14.38
N ARG A 320 -0.73 16.09 -14.42
CA ARG A 320 -1.60 16.19 -15.60
C ARG A 320 -2.27 17.56 -15.78
N TRP A 321 -2.12 18.50 -14.85
CA TRP A 321 -2.64 19.86 -15.03
C TRP A 321 -1.97 20.54 -16.24
N PRO A 322 -2.73 21.08 -17.21
CA PRO A 322 -2.15 21.71 -18.39
C PRO A 322 -1.24 22.89 -18.03
N LYS A 323 -0.03 22.93 -18.62
CA LYS A 323 1.01 23.93 -18.29
C LYS A 323 0.62 25.36 -18.70
N ASP A 324 -0.26 25.47 -19.69
CA ASP A 324 -0.79 26.70 -20.26
C ASP A 324 -2.02 27.23 -19.52
N LYS A 325 -2.64 26.41 -18.64
CA LYS A 325 -3.77 26.84 -17.83
C LYS A 325 -3.32 27.61 -16.59
N PRO A 326 -4.06 28.66 -16.17
CA PRO A 326 -3.84 29.30 -14.89
C PRO A 326 -4.07 28.30 -13.75
N ARG A 327 -3.73 28.67 -12.52
CA ARG A 327 -4.08 27.87 -11.33
C ARG A 327 -5.61 27.64 -11.29
N PRO A 328 -6.10 26.42 -10.97
CA PRO A 328 -7.53 26.16 -10.81
C PRO A 328 -8.14 27.07 -9.75
N ALA A 329 -9.32 27.61 -10.04
CA ALA A 329 -10.08 28.44 -9.10
C ALA A 329 -10.84 27.59 -8.08
N THR A 330 -11.23 26.38 -8.47
CA THR A 330 -12.04 25.46 -7.66
C THR A 330 -11.45 24.05 -7.67
N PHE A 331 -11.84 23.23 -6.70
CA PHE A 331 -11.44 21.83 -6.71
C PHE A 331 -12.09 21.08 -7.88
N GLU A 332 -13.30 21.46 -8.29
CA GLU A 332 -14.06 20.86 -9.38
C GLU A 332 -13.31 20.94 -10.72
N GLU A 333 -12.64 22.08 -10.99
CA GLU A 333 -11.79 22.25 -12.17
C GLU A 333 -10.57 21.31 -12.15
N LEU A 334 -10.00 21.12 -10.96
CA LEU A 334 -8.79 20.34 -10.73
C LEU A 334 -9.05 18.83 -10.67
N ARG A 335 -10.24 18.44 -10.20
CA ARG A 335 -10.63 17.06 -9.89
C ARG A 335 -10.26 16.05 -10.99
N PRO A 336 -10.50 16.30 -12.29
CA PRO A 336 -10.14 15.34 -13.35
C PRO A 336 -8.62 15.09 -13.50
N TYR A 337 -7.81 16.03 -13.02
CA TYR A 337 -6.35 16.05 -13.13
C TYR A 337 -5.63 15.58 -11.87
N THR A 338 -6.36 15.31 -10.78
CA THR A 338 -5.80 14.79 -9.52
C THR A 338 -5.22 13.40 -9.71
N ASP A 339 -3.98 13.20 -9.27
CA ASP A 339 -3.29 11.92 -9.36
C ASP A 339 -3.56 11.09 -8.11
N VAL A 340 -3.80 9.79 -8.29
CA VAL A 340 -3.93 8.84 -7.19
C VAL A 340 -2.53 8.38 -6.80
N ILE A 341 -2.17 8.60 -5.53
CA ILE A 341 -0.92 8.12 -4.95
C ILE A 341 -1.26 6.91 -4.09
N ALA A 342 -0.77 5.73 -4.48
CA ALA A 342 -1.08 4.46 -3.84
C ALA A 342 0.19 3.83 -3.26
N TYR A 343 0.63 4.30 -2.09
CA TYR A 343 1.87 3.85 -1.46
C TYR A 343 1.80 2.38 -1.02
N ASP A 344 0.72 1.99 -0.37
CA ASP A 344 0.54 0.66 0.19
C ASP A 344 0.28 -0.38 -0.91
N ALA A 345 -0.54 -0.02 -1.91
CA ALA A 345 -0.73 -0.86 -3.09
C ALA A 345 0.60 -1.16 -3.78
N LEU A 346 1.42 -0.12 -3.98
CA LEU A 346 2.75 -0.24 -4.55
C LEU A 346 3.64 -1.18 -3.73
N ALA A 347 3.61 -1.07 -2.40
CA ALA A 347 4.35 -1.99 -1.53
C ALA A 347 3.89 -3.46 -1.70
N THR A 348 2.62 -3.72 -2.02
CA THR A 348 2.15 -5.09 -2.23
C THR A 348 2.79 -5.79 -3.42
N LEU A 349 3.27 -5.07 -4.43
CA LEU A 349 4.05 -5.67 -5.54
C LEU A 349 5.33 -6.35 -5.04
N GLY A 350 5.84 -5.91 -3.88
CA GLY A 350 6.93 -6.55 -3.16
C GLY A 350 6.64 -7.97 -2.68
N VAL A 351 5.37 -8.43 -2.69
CA VAL A 351 5.04 -9.83 -2.37
C VAL A 351 5.34 -10.78 -3.52
N LEU A 352 5.50 -10.28 -4.74
CA LEU A 352 5.93 -11.08 -5.87
C LEU A 352 7.42 -11.46 -5.75
N ARG A 353 7.83 -12.50 -6.48
CA ARG A 353 9.25 -12.86 -6.57
C ARG A 353 9.97 -11.88 -7.47
N LYS A 354 11.27 -11.70 -7.25
CA LYS A 354 12.13 -10.82 -8.04
C LYS A 354 11.95 -11.01 -9.56
N ARG A 355 12.04 -12.25 -10.04
CA ARG A 355 11.83 -12.60 -11.45
C ARG A 355 10.46 -12.15 -11.98
N ASP A 356 9.42 -12.25 -11.18
CA ASP A 356 8.05 -11.94 -11.57
C ASP A 356 7.85 -10.41 -11.61
N ILE A 357 8.48 -9.68 -10.69
CA ILE A 357 8.61 -8.21 -10.71
C ILE A 357 9.32 -7.74 -11.98
N ASP A 358 10.41 -8.40 -12.36
CA ASP A 358 11.20 -8.08 -13.57
C ASP A 358 10.36 -8.29 -14.85
N LYS A 359 9.61 -9.41 -14.94
CA LYS A 359 8.72 -9.68 -16.09
C LYS A 359 7.64 -8.63 -16.28
N LEU A 360 7.08 -8.14 -15.17
CA LEU A 360 6.10 -7.07 -15.17
C LEU A 360 6.73 -5.68 -15.33
N LYS A 361 8.06 -5.57 -15.33
CA LYS A 361 8.81 -4.30 -15.44
C LYS A 361 8.38 -3.29 -14.38
N ILE A 362 8.14 -3.79 -13.17
CA ILE A 362 7.67 -3.00 -12.03
C ILE A 362 8.81 -2.19 -11.40
N ILE A 363 10.00 -2.78 -11.31
CA ILE A 363 11.19 -2.14 -10.76
C ILE A 363 12.27 -2.11 -11.84
N GLU A 364 12.90 -0.95 -12.02
CA GLU A 364 14.07 -0.80 -12.88
C GLU A 364 15.30 -0.60 -11.97
N PRO A 365 16.16 -1.63 -11.79
CA PRO A 365 17.39 -1.46 -11.03
C PRO A 365 18.34 -0.47 -11.73
N ARG A 366 19.13 0.27 -10.95
CA ARG A 366 20.17 1.19 -11.46
C ARG A 366 21.21 0.50 -12.31
N SER A 367 21.64 -0.65 -11.81
CA SER A 367 22.52 -1.59 -12.47
C SER A 367 21.69 -2.62 -13.22
N SER A 368 22.30 -3.32 -14.17
CA SER A 368 21.71 -4.49 -14.83
C SER A 368 21.33 -5.61 -13.85
N GLU A 369 21.85 -5.54 -12.62
CA GLU A 369 21.61 -6.49 -11.55
C GLU A 369 20.96 -5.80 -10.35
N TRP A 370 20.16 -6.55 -9.60
CA TRP A 370 19.66 -6.05 -8.32
C TRP A 370 20.78 -6.11 -7.27
N PRO A 371 20.79 -5.20 -6.29
CA PRO A 371 21.73 -5.26 -5.17
C PRO A 371 21.67 -6.62 -4.47
N ASP A 372 22.85 -7.23 -4.27
CA ASP A 372 23.01 -8.45 -3.48
C ASP A 372 23.01 -8.11 -1.98
N THR A 373 21.91 -7.51 -1.52
CA THR A 373 21.73 -7.11 -0.13
C THR A 373 20.50 -7.78 0.46
N ILE A 374 20.60 -8.15 1.74
CA ILE A 374 19.48 -8.70 2.52
C ILE A 374 18.34 -7.67 2.65
N HIS A 375 18.69 -6.38 2.64
CA HIS A 375 17.78 -5.27 2.80
C HIS A 375 17.81 -4.37 1.56
N GLN A 376 16.65 -4.20 0.94
CA GLN A 376 16.49 -3.44 -0.30
C GLN A 376 15.56 -2.24 -0.07
N VAL A 377 15.83 -1.14 -0.77
CA VAL A 377 15.03 0.10 -0.71
C VAL A 377 14.55 0.45 -2.11
N VAL A 378 13.25 0.71 -2.26
CA VAL A 378 12.62 1.15 -3.50
C VAL A 378 12.13 2.59 -3.31
N GLY A 379 12.60 3.50 -4.16
CA GLY A 379 12.14 4.90 -4.20
C GLY A 379 13.23 5.94 -3.89
N ASN A 380 14.03 5.72 -2.85
CA ASN A 380 15.11 6.64 -2.45
C ASN A 380 16.36 6.46 -3.30
N GLY A 381 16.34 7.01 -4.52
CA GLY A 381 17.46 7.03 -5.46
C GLY A 381 18.71 7.78 -4.99
N SER A 382 18.92 8.07 -3.71
CA SER A 382 20.20 8.64 -3.25
C SER A 382 21.12 7.60 -2.59
N GLU A 383 20.60 6.41 -2.24
CA GLU A 383 21.39 5.40 -1.52
C GLU A 383 22.04 4.36 -2.45
N PRO A 384 23.24 3.85 -2.14
CA PRO A 384 23.93 2.84 -2.96
C PRO A 384 23.12 1.54 -3.17
N ASN A 385 22.26 1.19 -2.21
CA ASN A 385 21.42 0.00 -2.23
C ASN A 385 19.97 0.28 -2.69
N SER A 386 19.74 1.46 -3.28
CA SER A 386 18.44 1.85 -3.80
C SER A 386 18.21 1.32 -5.21
N LEU A 387 16.97 0.91 -5.46
CA LEU A 387 16.48 0.61 -6.80
C LEU A 387 16.00 1.94 -7.42
N ASP A 388 16.36 2.22 -8.69
CA ASP A 388 16.06 3.49 -9.38
C ASP A 388 14.59 3.55 -9.77
N GLY A 389 13.76 3.73 -8.76
CA GLY A 389 12.36 4.00 -8.93
C GLY A 389 11.58 2.92 -9.68
N THR A 390 10.34 3.29 -9.91
CA THR A 390 9.32 2.45 -10.50
C THR A 390 9.54 2.33 -12.00
N GLY A 391 9.59 1.09 -12.47
CA GLY A 391 9.68 0.79 -13.89
C GLY A 391 8.43 1.18 -14.67
N ASN A 392 8.53 1.16 -16.00
CA ASN A 392 7.41 1.52 -16.90
C ASN A 392 6.15 0.67 -16.70
N GLY A 393 6.30 -0.57 -16.18
CA GLY A 393 5.18 -1.48 -15.95
C GLY A 393 4.45 -1.25 -14.63
N MET A 394 5.06 -0.56 -13.66
CA MET A 394 4.49 -0.33 -12.32
C MET A 394 3.06 0.23 -12.37
N CYS A 395 2.87 1.33 -13.09
CA CYS A 395 1.60 2.05 -13.12
C CYS A 395 0.52 1.23 -13.85
N THR A 396 0.91 0.56 -14.94
CA THR A 396 0.04 -0.33 -15.71
C THR A 396 -0.38 -1.53 -14.87
N ALA A 397 0.54 -2.11 -14.10
CA ALA A 397 0.27 -3.24 -13.20
C ALA A 397 -0.71 -2.84 -12.09
N LEU A 398 -0.45 -1.73 -11.39
CA LEU A 398 -1.34 -1.18 -10.37
C LEU A 398 -2.75 -0.94 -10.94
N GLU A 399 -2.87 -0.20 -12.05
CA GLU A 399 -4.18 0.10 -12.63
C GLU A 399 -4.93 -1.18 -13.07
N ALA A 400 -4.22 -2.13 -13.69
CA ALA A 400 -4.80 -3.40 -14.12
C ALA A 400 -5.32 -4.23 -12.94
N LEU A 401 -4.54 -4.31 -11.86
CA LEU A 401 -4.86 -5.10 -10.68
C LEU A 401 -6.01 -4.48 -9.88
N LEU A 402 -5.98 -3.16 -9.67
CA LEU A 402 -7.03 -2.45 -8.93
C LEU A 402 -8.38 -2.53 -9.64
N ARG A 403 -8.42 -2.19 -10.94
CA ARG A 403 -9.66 -2.28 -11.75
C ARG A 403 -10.11 -3.72 -11.89
N GLY A 404 -9.19 -4.61 -12.24
CA GLY A 404 -9.53 -6.00 -12.52
C GLY A 404 -9.99 -6.76 -11.28
N SER A 405 -9.47 -6.43 -10.09
CA SER A 405 -9.92 -7.00 -8.82
C SER A 405 -11.42 -6.79 -8.56
N LEU A 406 -11.90 -5.56 -8.76
CA LEU A 406 -13.32 -5.22 -8.59
C LEU A 406 -14.19 -5.72 -9.74
N LEU A 407 -13.69 -5.62 -10.98
CA LEU A 407 -14.39 -6.20 -12.14
C LEU A 407 -14.59 -7.70 -11.97
N ALA A 408 -13.57 -8.44 -11.52
CA ALA A 408 -13.65 -9.87 -11.26
C ALA A 408 -14.78 -10.20 -10.27
N VAL A 409 -14.91 -9.45 -9.18
CA VAL A 409 -16.02 -9.62 -8.22
C VAL A 409 -17.36 -9.33 -8.88
N SER A 410 -17.50 -8.19 -9.55
CA SER A 410 -18.77 -7.79 -10.20
C SER A 410 -19.22 -8.76 -11.31
N GLN A 411 -18.27 -9.45 -11.93
CA GLN A 411 -18.50 -10.44 -12.99
C GLN A 411 -18.66 -11.87 -12.44
N GLY A 412 -18.64 -12.05 -11.12
CA GLY A 412 -18.82 -13.37 -10.49
C GLY A 412 -17.64 -14.33 -10.68
N LEU A 413 -16.43 -13.82 -10.98
CA LEU A 413 -15.24 -14.66 -11.02
C LEU A 413 -14.91 -15.15 -9.60
N CYS A 414 -14.60 -16.44 -9.48
CA CYS A 414 -14.21 -17.04 -8.20
C CYS A 414 -13.05 -16.26 -7.60
N SER A 415 -13.16 -15.89 -6.31
CA SER A 415 -12.10 -15.15 -5.59
C SER A 415 -11.12 -16.06 -4.86
N ASN A 416 -11.43 -17.35 -4.76
CA ASN A 416 -10.48 -18.35 -4.29
C ASN A 416 -9.51 -18.73 -5.42
N PRO A 417 -8.28 -19.18 -5.09
CA PRO A 417 -7.33 -19.64 -6.08
C PRO A 417 -7.91 -20.81 -6.87
N ILE A 418 -7.64 -20.81 -8.18
CA ILE A 418 -7.99 -21.90 -9.09
C ILE A 418 -6.89 -22.95 -9.11
#